data_AF-A0A3B0ST08-F1
#
_entry.id   AF-A0A3B0ST08-F1
#
_cell.length_a   1.000
_cell.length_b   1.000
_cell.length_c   1.000
_cell.angle_alpha   90.00
_cell.angle_beta   90.00
_cell.angle_gamma   90.00
#
_symmetry.space_group_name_H-M   'P 1'
#
loop_
_entity.id
_entity.type
_entity.pdbx_description
1 polymer ?
#
loop_
_entity_poly.entity_id
_entity_poly.type
_entity_poly.pdbx_seq_one_letter_code
_entity_poly.pdbx_strand_id
1 'polypeptide(L)'
;MHIDRQNSQREITTEYGYAMNELHEFYLASLGPRIEALTIAADALAGGDLDARDSIRRVAHQLKGSGASYGFPEVTARSVDVLDAPPSEIVEATLSLIAFLAELTGGPGHSRETILVVDDDPTIQMLLENHLETAGREILLASTMAEGRELLTANTDLLILDLFLPDADGRQL
;
A
#
# COMPACT_ATOMS: atom_id res chain seq x y z
N MET A 1 44.76 -4.99 0.04
CA MET A 1 43.65 -4.22 -0.56
C MET A 1 42.45 -5.15 -0.59
N HIS A 2 41.69 -5.19 0.51
CA HIS A 2 40.52 -6.05 0.68
C HIS A 2 39.32 -5.12 0.51
N ILE A 3 38.71 -5.13 -0.68
CA ILE A 3 37.50 -4.35 -0.94
C ILE A 3 36.35 -5.10 -0.29
N ASP A 4 35.66 -4.41 0.60
CA ASP A 4 34.66 -4.91 1.53
C ASP A 4 33.39 -5.34 0.77
N ARG A 5 33.28 -6.62 0.42
CA ARG A 5 32.13 -7.18 -0.35
C ARG A 5 30.79 -6.97 0.36
N GLN A 6 30.78 -6.79 1.67
CA GLN A 6 29.55 -6.61 2.45
C GLN A 6 28.94 -5.20 2.30
N ASN A 7 29.74 -4.18 1.97
CA ASN A 7 29.21 -2.83 1.75
C ASN A 7 28.52 -2.70 0.39
N SER A 8 29.06 -3.33 -0.66
CA SER A 8 28.46 -3.30 -2.00
C SER A 8 27.12 -4.03 -2.07
N GLN A 9 26.90 -5.10 -1.31
CA GLN A 9 25.59 -5.78 -1.29
C GLN A 9 24.52 -4.97 -0.55
N ARG A 10 24.89 -4.24 0.52
CA ARG A 10 23.96 -3.34 1.22
C ARG A 10 23.56 -2.13 0.37
N GLU A 11 24.52 -1.48 -0.29
CA GLU A 11 24.23 -0.34 -1.18
C GLU A 11 23.33 -0.74 -2.35
N ILE A 12 23.58 -1.90 -2.97
CA ILE A 12 22.75 -2.41 -4.07
C ILE A 12 21.32 -2.73 -3.59
N THR A 13 21.14 -3.42 -2.47
CA THR A 13 19.78 -3.72 -1.97
C THR A 13 19.00 -2.46 -1.62
N THR A 14 19.67 -1.44 -1.08
CA THR A 14 19.07 -0.15 -0.76
C THR A 14 18.68 0.63 -2.02
N GLU A 15 19.56 0.71 -3.03
CA GLU A 15 19.28 1.40 -4.30
C GLU A 15 18.15 0.73 -5.10
N TYR A 16 18.12 -0.62 -5.13
CA TYR A 16 17.01 -1.37 -5.73
C TYR A 16 15.70 -1.17 -4.96
N GLY A 17 15.74 -1.08 -3.63
CA GLY A 17 14.58 -0.77 -2.80
C GLY A 17 13.99 0.61 -3.13
N TYR A 18 14.83 1.63 -3.25
CA TYR A 18 14.41 2.98 -3.65
C TYR A 18 13.81 3.02 -5.06
N ALA A 19 14.47 2.40 -6.05
CA ALA A 19 13.97 2.38 -7.43
C ALA A 19 12.62 1.65 -7.56
N MET A 20 12.42 0.56 -6.80
CA MET A 20 11.12 -0.13 -6.76
C MET A 20 10.04 0.70 -6.08
N ASN A 21 10.37 1.43 -5.01
CA ASN A 21 9.45 2.36 -4.35
C ASN A 21 9.03 3.51 -5.28
N GLU A 22 9.96 4.11 -6.04
CA GLU A 22 9.63 5.14 -7.03
C GLU A 22 8.66 4.63 -8.11
N LEU A 23 8.87 3.39 -8.59
CA LEU A 23 7.97 2.77 -9.56
C LEU A 23 6.58 2.49 -8.97
N HIS A 24 6.50 2.04 -7.70
CA HIS A 24 5.23 1.85 -7.01
C HIS A 24 4.47 3.17 -6.84
N GLU A 25 5.14 4.22 -6.36
CA GLU A 25 4.54 5.55 -6.20
C GLU A 25 4.05 6.13 -7.52
N PHE A 26 4.87 6.00 -8.58
CA PHE A 26 4.47 6.42 -9.93
C PHE A 26 3.22 5.68 -10.40
N TYR A 27 3.16 4.36 -10.17
CA TYR A 27 1.99 3.57 -10.53
C TYR A 27 0.74 4.05 -9.78
N LEU A 28 0.81 4.20 -8.46
CA LEU A 28 -0.29 4.69 -7.62
C LEU A 28 -0.77 6.08 -8.06
N ALA A 29 0.16 7.02 -8.31
CA ALA A 29 -0.18 8.35 -8.82
C ALA A 29 -0.89 8.29 -10.18
N SER A 30 -0.57 7.29 -11.01
CA SER A 30 -1.21 7.10 -12.31
C SER A 30 -2.63 6.50 -12.23
N LEU A 31 -3.04 5.93 -11.10
CA LEU A 31 -4.35 5.28 -10.96
C LEU A 31 -5.52 6.28 -10.92
N GLY A 32 -5.32 7.50 -10.40
CA GLY A 32 -6.39 8.51 -10.26
C GLY A 32 -7.23 8.72 -11.53
N PRO A 33 -6.64 9.08 -12.68
CA PRO A 33 -7.38 9.23 -13.94
C PRO A 33 -8.08 7.96 -14.42
N ARG A 34 -7.58 6.77 -14.05
CA ARG A 34 -8.21 5.49 -14.42
C ARG A 34 -9.41 5.19 -13.53
N ILE A 35 -9.33 5.50 -12.24
CA ILE A 35 -10.44 5.41 -11.29
C ILE A 35 -11.58 6.32 -11.75
N GLU A 36 -11.26 7.56 -12.14
CA GLU A 36 -12.25 8.51 -12.67
C GLU A 36 -12.91 7.98 -13.96
N ALA A 37 -12.10 7.49 -14.91
CA ALA A 37 -12.62 6.92 -16.15
C ALA A 37 -13.53 5.70 -15.93
N LEU A 38 -13.17 4.81 -14.99
CA LEU A 38 -14.01 3.67 -14.62
C LEU A 38 -15.31 4.13 -13.95
N THR A 39 -15.25 5.13 -13.07
CA THR A 39 -16.43 5.68 -12.38
C THR A 39 -17.43 6.26 -13.37
N ILE A 40 -16.97 7.14 -14.27
CA ILE A 40 -17.80 7.74 -15.32
C ILE A 40 -18.44 6.66 -16.20
N ALA A 41 -17.66 5.65 -16.60
CA ALA A 41 -18.16 4.59 -17.47
C ALA A 41 -19.14 3.64 -16.75
N ALA A 42 -18.92 3.36 -15.46
CA ALA A 42 -19.83 2.57 -14.64
C ALA A 42 -21.17 3.28 -14.44
N ASP A 43 -21.15 4.59 -14.13
CA ASP A 43 -22.36 5.40 -13.98
C ASP A 43 -23.15 5.48 -15.29
N ALA A 44 -22.47 5.69 -16.42
CA ALA A 44 -23.10 5.71 -17.74
C ALA A 44 -23.75 4.36 -18.08
N LEU A 45 -23.06 3.25 -17.82
CA LEU A 45 -23.58 1.91 -18.08
C LEU A 45 -24.77 1.58 -17.16
N ALA A 46 -24.72 1.97 -15.88
CA ALA A 46 -25.85 1.86 -14.96
C ALA A 46 -27.05 2.71 -15.41
N GLY A 47 -26.79 3.86 -16.05
CA GLY A 47 -27.79 4.72 -16.69
C GLY A 47 -28.35 4.20 -18.01
N GLY A 48 -27.86 3.06 -18.51
CA GLY A 48 -28.34 2.41 -19.74
C GLY A 48 -27.51 2.66 -21.00
N ASP A 49 -26.38 3.37 -20.90
CA ASP A 49 -25.44 3.52 -22.01
C ASP A 49 -24.60 2.24 -22.18
N LEU A 50 -25.04 1.38 -23.10
CA LEU A 50 -24.38 0.10 -23.35
C LEU A 50 -22.99 0.23 -23.96
N ASP A 51 -22.65 1.37 -24.57
CA ASP A 51 -21.35 1.64 -25.21
C ASP A 51 -20.27 1.94 -24.15
N ALA A 52 -20.67 2.42 -22.97
CA ALA A 52 -19.77 2.66 -21.84
C ALA A 52 -19.03 1.39 -21.38
N ARG A 53 -19.61 0.21 -21.66
CA ARG A 53 -19.01 -1.10 -21.39
C ARG A 53 -17.65 -1.29 -22.03
N ASP A 54 -17.46 -0.80 -23.25
CA ASP A 54 -16.18 -0.93 -23.97
C ASP A 54 -15.10 -0.07 -23.33
N SER A 55 -15.50 1.08 -22.76
CA SER A 55 -14.59 1.93 -21.99
C SER A 55 -14.15 1.25 -20.68
N ILE A 56 -15.07 0.62 -19.95
CA ILE A 56 -14.73 -0.19 -18.77
C ILE A 56 -13.72 -1.28 -19.14
N ARG A 57 -14.02 -2.09 -20.16
CA ARG A 57 -13.15 -3.20 -20.59
C ARG A 57 -11.78 -2.71 -21.04
N ARG A 58 -11.70 -1.57 -21.71
CA ARG A 58 -10.43 -0.97 -22.15
C ARG A 58 -9.55 -0.58 -20.97
N VAL A 59 -10.11 0.11 -19.97
CA VAL A 59 -9.36 0.52 -18.77
C VAL A 59 -8.95 -0.70 -17.95
N ALA A 60 -9.85 -1.66 -17.74
CA ALA A 60 -9.55 -2.91 -17.04
C ALA A 60 -8.41 -3.69 -17.74
N HIS A 61 -8.40 -3.74 -19.07
CA HIS A 61 -7.31 -4.40 -19.81
C HIS A 61 -5.94 -3.73 -19.60
N GLN A 62 -5.91 -2.39 -19.55
CA GLN A 62 -4.68 -1.65 -19.27
C GLN A 62 -4.18 -1.88 -17.83
N LEU A 63 -5.09 -1.91 -16.86
CA LEU A 63 -4.77 -2.21 -15.47
C LEU A 63 -4.27 -3.64 -15.30
N LYS A 64 -4.94 -4.63 -15.93
CA LYS A 64 -4.49 -6.03 -16.00
C LYS A 64 -3.03 -6.14 -16.46
N GLY A 65 -2.68 -5.43 -17.54
CA GLY A 65 -1.35 -5.49 -18.15
C GLY A 65 -0.25 -4.75 -17.38
N SER A 66 -0.61 -3.90 -16.41
CA SER A 66 0.35 -3.08 -15.67
C SER A 66 0.51 -3.46 -14.20
N GLY A 67 -0.55 -3.91 -13.51
CA GLY A 67 -0.53 -4.18 -12.06
C GLY A 67 0.65 -5.05 -11.61
N ALA A 68 0.81 -6.24 -12.18
CA ALA A 68 1.90 -7.15 -11.86
C ALA A 68 3.31 -6.56 -12.14
N SER A 69 3.46 -5.72 -13.17
CA SER A 69 4.75 -5.08 -13.50
C SER A 69 5.20 -4.06 -12.44
N TYR A 70 4.27 -3.53 -11.67
CA TYR A 70 4.51 -2.56 -10.60
C TYR A 70 4.26 -3.16 -9.21
N GLY A 71 4.24 -4.49 -9.06
CA GLY A 71 4.12 -5.13 -7.75
C GLY A 71 2.69 -5.17 -7.16
N PHE A 72 1.65 -4.94 -7.97
CA PHE A 72 0.25 -4.96 -7.55
C PHE A 72 -0.52 -6.14 -8.20
N PRO A 73 -0.28 -7.40 -7.79
CA PRO A 73 -0.94 -8.56 -8.38
C PRO A 73 -2.48 -8.51 -8.26
N GLU A 74 -3.00 -7.91 -7.18
CA GLU A 74 -4.45 -7.84 -6.97
C GLU A 74 -5.16 -6.81 -7.85
N VAL A 75 -4.43 -5.79 -8.33
CA VAL A 75 -4.94 -4.93 -9.41
C VAL A 75 -5.13 -5.75 -10.68
N THR A 76 -4.19 -6.63 -11.01
CA THR A 76 -4.30 -7.53 -12.15
C THR A 76 -5.47 -8.52 -11.97
N ALA A 77 -5.60 -9.16 -10.81
CA ALA A 77 -6.66 -10.13 -10.53
C ALA A 77 -8.06 -9.50 -10.66
N ARG A 78 -8.32 -8.39 -9.96
CA ARG A 78 -9.62 -7.71 -10.01
C ARG A 78 -9.94 -7.12 -11.38
N SER A 79 -8.92 -6.71 -12.14
CA SER A 79 -9.11 -6.30 -13.53
C SER A 79 -9.52 -7.47 -14.44
N VAL A 80 -9.07 -8.69 -14.15
CA VAL A 80 -9.54 -9.91 -14.84
C VAL A 80 -11.00 -10.17 -14.50
N ASP A 81 -11.40 -10.03 -13.24
CA ASP A 81 -12.81 -10.22 -12.83
C ASP A 81 -13.75 -9.31 -13.63
N VAL A 82 -13.38 -8.04 -13.84
CA VAL A 82 -14.15 -7.11 -14.68
C VAL A 82 -14.22 -7.57 -16.15
N LEU A 83 -13.13 -8.11 -16.68
CA LEU A 83 -13.08 -8.59 -18.07
C LEU A 83 -13.88 -9.89 -18.26
N ASP A 84 -13.90 -10.75 -17.26
CA ASP A 84 -14.60 -12.03 -17.32
C ASP A 84 -16.07 -11.93 -16.87
N ALA A 85 -16.45 -10.82 -16.22
CA ALA A 85 -17.81 -10.57 -15.75
C ALA A 85 -18.85 -10.62 -16.90
N PRO A 86 -19.99 -11.29 -16.69
CA PRO A 86 -21.10 -11.25 -17.62
C PRO A 86 -21.67 -9.81 -17.71
N PRO A 87 -22.39 -9.46 -18.80
CA PRO A 87 -22.92 -8.11 -18.98
C PRO A 87 -23.77 -7.58 -17.83
N SER A 88 -24.47 -8.46 -17.10
CA SER A 88 -25.29 -8.12 -15.94
C SER A 88 -24.49 -7.76 -14.69
N GLU A 89 -23.24 -8.20 -14.58
CA GLU A 89 -22.41 -8.07 -13.37
C GLU A 89 -21.24 -7.11 -13.57
N ILE A 90 -21.00 -6.64 -14.80
CA ILE A 90 -19.84 -5.80 -15.11
C ILE A 90 -19.80 -4.51 -14.29
N VAL A 91 -20.95 -3.92 -13.99
CA VAL A 91 -21.03 -2.71 -13.13
C VAL A 91 -20.58 -3.04 -11.72
N GLU A 92 -21.08 -4.14 -11.13
CA GLU A 92 -20.71 -4.58 -9.79
C GLU A 92 -19.21 -4.89 -9.69
N ALA A 93 -18.68 -5.67 -10.64
CA ALA A 93 -17.25 -5.96 -10.71
C ALA A 93 -16.41 -4.68 -10.85
N THR A 94 -16.88 -3.71 -11.64
CA THR A 94 -16.20 -2.43 -11.84
C THR A 94 -16.21 -1.58 -10.58
N LEU A 95 -17.32 -1.53 -9.84
CA LEU A 95 -17.40 -0.83 -8.55
C LEU A 95 -16.48 -1.46 -7.50
N SER A 96 -16.38 -2.79 -7.46
CA SER A 96 -15.44 -3.51 -6.59
C SER A 96 -13.97 -3.21 -6.93
N LEU A 97 -13.64 -3.08 -8.23
CA LEU A 97 -12.31 -2.65 -8.67
C LEU A 97 -12.06 -1.17 -8.31
N ILE A 98 -13.01 -0.27 -8.56
CA ILE A 98 -12.90 1.15 -8.21
C ILE A 98 -12.65 1.33 -6.72
N ALA A 99 -13.42 0.64 -5.88
CA ALA A 99 -13.26 0.69 -4.43
C ALA A 99 -11.82 0.31 -4.06
N PHE A 100 -11.37 -0.88 -4.47
CA PHE A 100 -10.01 -1.35 -4.21
C PHE A 100 -8.91 -0.38 -4.71
N LEU A 101 -9.06 0.17 -5.92
CA LEU A 101 -8.09 1.14 -6.44
C LEU A 101 -8.09 2.45 -5.64
N ALA A 102 -9.26 2.91 -5.21
CA ALA A 102 -9.38 4.10 -4.37
C ALA A 102 -8.71 3.88 -3.00
N GLU A 103 -8.86 2.70 -2.40
CA GLU A 103 -8.15 2.28 -1.18
C GLU A 103 -6.63 2.33 -1.37
N LEU A 104 -6.12 1.74 -2.47
CA LEU A 104 -4.70 1.77 -2.81
C LEU A 104 -4.14 3.19 -3.00
N THR A 105 -4.95 4.11 -3.52
CA THR A 105 -4.52 5.51 -3.77
C THR A 105 -4.76 6.46 -2.59
N GLY A 106 -5.27 5.98 -1.45
CA GLY A 106 -5.56 6.83 -0.29
C GLY A 106 -6.77 7.73 -0.47
N GLY A 107 -7.83 7.26 -1.13
CA GLY A 107 -9.12 7.95 -1.19
C GLY A 107 -9.65 8.31 0.21
N PRO A 108 -10.54 9.32 0.34
CA PRO A 108 -10.92 9.91 1.63
C PRO A 108 -11.58 8.86 2.52
N GLY A 109 -10.82 8.26 3.42
CA GLY A 109 -11.30 7.19 4.29
C GLY A 109 -10.25 6.18 4.76
N HIS A 110 -9.03 6.13 4.19
CA HIS A 110 -7.96 5.33 4.78
C HIS A 110 -7.26 6.14 5.86
N SER A 111 -7.57 5.84 7.13
CA SER A 111 -6.68 6.18 8.23
C SER A 111 -5.30 5.65 7.88
N ARG A 112 -4.26 6.49 7.98
CA ARG A 112 -2.87 6.03 7.96
C ARG A 112 -2.76 4.84 8.90
N GLU A 113 -2.32 3.69 8.38
CA GLU A 113 -2.00 2.53 9.21
C GLU A 113 -0.90 2.95 10.18
N THR A 114 -1.24 3.12 11.45
CA THR A 114 -0.32 3.64 12.46
C THR A 114 0.38 2.48 13.15
N ILE A 115 1.68 2.35 12.93
CA ILE A 115 2.53 1.33 13.53
C ILE A 115 3.40 1.98 14.59
N LEU A 116 3.32 1.51 15.83
CA LEU A 116 4.20 1.92 16.91
C LEU A 116 5.31 0.87 17.11
N VAL A 117 6.57 1.32 17.08
CA VAL A 117 7.74 0.51 17.41
C VAL A 117 8.31 1.01 18.73
N VAL A 118 8.43 0.11 19.72
CA VAL A 118 9.00 0.39 21.04
C VAL A 118 10.23 -0.50 21.24
N ASP A 119 11.41 0.08 21.11
CA ASP A 119 12.71 -0.60 21.18
C ASP A 119 13.79 0.43 21.54
N ASP A 120 14.70 0.12 22.47
CA ASP A 120 15.73 1.08 22.89
C ASP A 120 16.99 1.08 21.99
N ASP A 121 17.11 0.12 21.07
CA ASP A 121 18.18 0.08 20.09
C ASP A 121 17.82 0.93 18.85
N PRO A 122 18.49 2.09 18.65
CA PRO A 122 18.22 2.96 17.50
C PRO A 122 18.51 2.28 16.15
N THR A 123 19.36 1.24 16.14
CA THR A 123 19.65 0.45 14.94
C THR A 123 18.45 -0.40 14.53
N ILE A 124 17.75 -1.00 15.51
CA ILE A 124 16.55 -1.80 15.27
C ILE A 124 15.40 -0.90 14.84
N GLN A 125 15.19 0.23 15.54
CA GLN A 125 14.19 1.21 15.14
C GLN A 125 14.37 1.66 13.68
N MET A 126 15.59 2.07 13.29
CA MET A 126 15.89 2.49 11.93
C MET A 126 15.67 1.36 10.91
N LEU A 127 16.01 0.12 11.25
CA LEU A 127 15.79 -1.03 10.36
C LEU A 127 14.29 -1.31 10.16
N LEU A 128 13.51 -1.25 11.24
CA LEU A 128 12.06 -1.47 11.20
C LEU A 128 11.35 -0.32 10.49
N GLU A 129 11.71 0.93 10.76
CA GLU A 129 11.20 2.10 10.05
C GLU A 129 11.39 1.94 8.54
N ASN A 130 12.62 1.70 8.07
CA ASN A 130 12.91 1.53 6.65
C ASN A 130 12.19 0.33 6.01
N HIS A 131 11.92 -0.74 6.76
CA HIS A 131 11.28 -1.95 6.22
C HIS A 131 9.74 -1.86 6.22
N LEU A 132 9.19 -1.06 7.12
CA LEU A 132 7.74 -0.89 7.30
C LEU A 132 7.21 0.35 6.58
N GLU A 133 8.08 1.30 6.24
CA GLU A 133 7.75 2.49 5.48
C GLU A 133 7.22 2.13 4.09
N THR A 134 5.96 2.48 3.85
CA THR A 134 5.25 2.31 2.58
C THR A 134 4.15 3.36 2.54
N ALA A 135 3.71 3.76 1.34
CA ALA A 135 2.58 4.67 1.17
C ALA A 135 1.37 4.21 2.00
N GLY A 136 0.81 5.11 2.80
CA GLY A 136 -0.34 4.84 3.66
C GLY A 136 -0.03 4.41 5.09
N ARG A 137 1.25 4.27 5.48
CA ARG A 137 1.66 3.97 6.86
C ARG A 137 2.27 5.17 7.57
N GLU A 138 2.04 5.24 8.87
CA GLU A 138 2.69 6.16 9.80
C GLU A 138 3.45 5.33 10.83
N ILE A 139 4.77 5.52 10.90
CA ILE A 139 5.61 4.83 11.88
C ILE A 139 5.89 5.79 13.03
N LEU A 140 5.53 5.37 14.25
CA LEU A 140 5.84 6.06 15.50
C LEU A 140 6.94 5.26 16.21
N LEU A 141 7.96 5.95 16.72
CA LEU A 141 9.09 5.34 17.41
C LEU A 141 9.13 5.77 18.87
N ALA A 142 9.38 4.81 19.76
CA ALA A 142 9.61 5.02 21.18
C ALA A 142 10.82 4.20 21.65
N SER A 143 11.66 4.79 22.49
CA SER A 143 12.84 4.13 23.08
C SER A 143 12.62 3.68 24.52
N THR A 144 11.46 3.96 25.09
CA THR A 144 11.10 3.61 26.47
C THR A 144 9.63 3.17 26.56
N MET A 145 9.27 2.44 27.61
CA MET A 145 7.87 2.11 27.89
C MET A 145 7.04 3.38 28.12
N ALA A 146 7.61 4.38 28.80
CA ALA A 146 6.94 5.66 29.04
C ALA A 146 6.53 6.34 27.72
N GLU A 147 7.47 6.48 26.78
CA GLU A 147 7.18 7.03 25.44
C GLU A 147 6.19 6.15 24.67
N GLY A 148 6.36 4.81 24.74
CA GLY A 148 5.43 3.87 24.11
C GLY A 148 3.99 4.05 24.60
N ARG A 149 3.78 4.29 25.91
CA ARG A 149 2.45 4.56 26.47
C ARG A 149 1.86 5.89 26.01
N GLU A 150 2.69 6.91 25.85
CA GLU A 150 2.24 8.22 25.38
C GLU A 150 1.80 8.16 23.91
N LEU A 151 2.48 7.36 23.09
CA LEU A 151 2.21 7.21 21.67
C LEU A 151 1.13 6.16 21.36
N LEU A 152 0.91 5.18 22.25
CA LEU A 152 -0.09 4.14 22.06
C LEU A 152 -1.50 4.72 22.18
N THR A 153 -2.27 4.68 21.09
CA THR A 153 -3.65 5.17 21.06
C THR A 153 -4.61 4.11 20.55
N ALA A 154 -5.92 4.37 20.64
CA ALA A 154 -6.95 3.50 20.07
C ALA A 154 -6.87 3.36 18.53
N ASN A 155 -6.08 4.21 17.87
CA ASN A 155 -5.87 4.20 16.43
C ASN A 155 -4.55 3.52 16.02
N THR A 156 -3.81 2.91 16.95
CA THR A 156 -2.62 2.13 16.62
C THR A 156 -3.04 0.77 16.07
N ASP A 157 -2.69 0.49 14.82
CA ASP A 157 -3.07 -0.74 14.11
C ASP A 157 -2.12 -1.91 14.42
N LEU A 158 -0.85 -1.59 14.69
CA LEU A 158 0.18 -2.57 15.03
C LEU A 158 1.17 -2.01 16.05
N LEU A 159 1.53 -2.84 17.04
CA LEU A 159 2.59 -2.56 18.02
C LEU A 159 3.70 -3.61 17.85
N ILE A 160 4.93 -3.15 17.61
CA ILE A 160 6.15 -3.94 17.68
C ILE A 160 6.87 -3.53 18.95
N LEU A 161 7.13 -4.49 19.84
CA LEU A 161 7.54 -4.21 21.20
C LEU A 161 8.72 -5.10 21.60
N ASP A 162 9.83 -4.49 21.99
CA ASP A 162 10.86 -5.18 22.74
C ASP A 162 10.39 -5.46 24.18
N LEU A 163 10.75 -6.64 24.68
CA LEU A 163 10.43 -7.06 26.04
C LEU A 163 11.44 -6.51 27.05
N PHE A 164 12.63 -6.11 26.62
CA PHE A 164 13.73 -5.66 27.47
C PHE A 164 13.99 -4.16 27.36
N LEU A 165 13.03 -3.35 27.78
CA LEU A 165 13.17 -1.89 27.77
C LEU A 165 13.96 -1.37 28.99
N PRO A 166 14.61 -0.19 28.87
CA PRO A 166 15.47 0.36 29.92
C PRO A 166 14.70 0.79 31.19
N ASP A 167 13.41 1.08 31.07
CA ASP A 167 12.57 1.62 32.15
C ASP A 167 11.57 0.61 32.74
N ALA A 168 11.22 -0.47 32.03
CA ALA A 168 10.30 -1.51 32.52
C ALA A 168 10.29 -2.79 31.64
N ASP A 169 9.61 -3.84 32.10
CA ASP A 169 9.36 -5.07 31.31
C ASP A 169 8.29 -4.80 30.26
N GLY A 170 8.64 -4.90 28.97
CA GLY A 170 7.74 -4.57 27.86
C GLY A 170 6.38 -5.30 27.92
N ARG A 171 6.30 -6.48 28.54
CA ARG A 171 5.03 -7.22 28.73
C ARG A 171 3.97 -6.46 29.55
N GLN A 172 4.36 -5.39 30.24
CA GLN A 172 3.48 -4.57 31.06
C GLN A 172 2.87 -3.41 30.28
N LEU A 173 3.33 -3.12 29.05
CA LEU A 173 2.81 -2.05 28.21
C LEU A 173 1.32 -2.27 27.91
#